data_AF-A0A2M7WZG5-F1
#
_entry.id   AF-A0A2M7WZG5-F1
#
_cell.length_a   1.000
_cell.length_b   1.000
_cell.length_c   1.000
_cell.angle_alpha   90.00
_cell.angle_beta   90.00
_cell.angle_gamma   90.00
#
_symmetry.space_group_name_H-M   'P 1'
#
loop_
_entity.id
_entity.type
_entity.pdbx_description
1 polymer ?
#
loop_
_entity_poly.entity_id
_entity_poly.type
_entity_poly.pdbx_seq_one_letter_code
_entity_poly.pdbx_strand_id
1 'polypeptide(L)' 'HTRLLPDGWTVVTKDHSLSAQWEHTMVVTEDGYEVLTLGASDR' A
#
# COMPACT_ATOMS: atom_id res chain seq x y z
N HIS A 1 10.71 -11.99 -7.65
CA HIS A 1 11.04 -12.67 -6.37
C HIS A 1 11.71 -11.65 -5.44
N THR A 2 11.37 -11.65 -4.14
CA THR A 2 11.86 -10.68 -3.13
C THR A 2 12.85 -11.31 -2.13
N ARG A 3 13.48 -10.49 -1.28
CA ARG A 3 14.37 -10.92 -0.19
C ARG A 3 14.06 -10.15 1.09
N LEU A 4 13.97 -10.85 2.21
CA LEU A 4 13.92 -10.27 3.56
C LEU A 4 15.33 -9.96 4.05
N LEU A 5 15.57 -8.77 4.57
CA LEU A 5 16.87 -8.39 5.14
C LEU A 5 17.06 -9.00 6.54
N PRO A 6 18.31 -9.04 7.06
CA PRO A 6 18.61 -9.58 8.39
C PRO A 6 17.93 -8.84 9.55
N ASP A 7 17.39 -7.64 9.31
CA ASP A 7 16.60 -6.89 10.29
C ASP A 7 15.22 -7.53 10.57
N GLY A 8 14.80 -8.51 9.76
CA GLY A 8 13.54 -9.22 9.92
C GLY A 8 12.31 -8.45 9.41
N TRP A 9 12.48 -7.28 8.80
CA TRP A 9 11.39 -6.40 8.36
C TRP A 9 11.50 -5.93 6.92
N THR A 10 12.68 -5.51 6.50
CA THR A 10 12.85 -4.85 5.21
C THR A 10 12.77 -5.86 4.09
N VAL A 11 11.83 -5.69 3.17
CA VAL A 11 11.70 -6.50 1.95
C VAL A 11 12.23 -5.72 0.75
N VAL A 12 13.17 -6.31 0.02
CA VAL A 12 13.73 -5.73 -1.21
C VAL A 12 13.46 -6.61 -2.42
N THR A 13 13.42 -6.01 -3.61
CA THR A 13 13.41 -6.74 -4.89
C THR A 13 14.75 -7.46 -5.07
N LYS A 14 14.73 -8.73 -5.53
CA LYS A 14 16.00 -9.50 -5.68
C LYS A 14 16.91 -8.93 -6.76
N ASP A 15 16.34 -8.28 -7.77
CA ASP A 15 17.04 -7.64 -8.89
C ASP A 15 17.39 -6.17 -8.60
N HIS A 16 17.01 -5.65 -7.44
CA HIS A 16 17.24 -4.28 -7.00
C HIS A 16 16.56 -3.22 -7.90
N SER A 17 15.59 -3.64 -8.73
CA SER A 17 14.72 -2.73 -9.47
C SER A 17 13.82 -1.94 -8.52
N LEU A 18 13.36 -0.76 -8.97
CA LEU A 18 12.48 0.10 -8.18
C LEU A 18 11.13 -0.59 -7.88
N SER A 19 10.56 -0.25 -6.72
CA SER A 19 9.22 -0.68 -6.29
C SER A 19 8.46 0.53 -5.74
N ALA A 20 7.14 0.52 -5.91
CA ALA A 20 6.22 1.51 -5.37
C ALA A 20 4.96 0.81 -4.83
N GLN A 21 4.35 1.41 -3.82
CA GLN A 21 3.11 0.95 -3.19
C GLN A 21 2.22 2.15 -2.86
N TRP A 22 0.91 1.95 -2.96
CA TRP A 22 -0.12 2.83 -2.38
C TRP A 22 -1.10 1.96 -1.58
N GLU A 23 -1.74 2.56 -0.59
CA GLU A 23 -2.73 1.88 0.26
C GLU A 23 -3.88 2.84 0.57
N HIS A 24 -5.11 2.32 0.49
CA HIS A 24 -6.31 2.99 0.98
C HIS A 24 -7.12 2.06 1.86
N THR A 25 -7.60 2.57 2.99
CA THR A 25 -8.67 1.93 3.76
C THR A 25 -10.02 2.37 3.22
N MET A 26 -10.91 1.42 2.99
CA MET A 26 -12.25 1.65 2.45
C MET A 26 -13.31 0.94 3.28
N VAL A 27 -14.53 1.48 3.24
CA VAL A 27 -15.72 0.83 3.79
C VAL A 27 -16.72 0.59 2.65
N VAL A 28 -17.36 -0.59 2.66
CA VAL A 28 -18.44 -0.92 1.71
C VAL A 28 -19.76 -0.37 2.26
N THR A 29 -20.54 0.26 1.38
CA THR A 29 -21.87 0.81 1.69
C THR A 29 -22.94 0.07 0.88
N GLU A 30 -24.22 0.41 1.09
CA GLU A 30 -25.33 -0.21 0.34
C GLU A 30 -25.19 -0.02 -1.18
N ASP A 31 -24.75 1.17 -1.60
CA ASP A 31 -24.69 1.58 -3.00
C ASP A 31 -23.25 1.60 -3.58
N GLY A 32 -22.23 1.25 -2.80
CA GLY A 32 -20.84 1.32 -3.25
C GLY A 32 -19.79 1.22 -2.14
N TYR A 33 -18.88 2.19 -2.10
CA TYR A 33 -17.82 2.28 -1.10
C TYR A 33 -17.43 3.72 -0.80
N GLU A 34 -16.81 3.94 0.35
CA GLU A 34 -16.15 5.18 0.73
C GLU A 34 -14.67 4.93 0.99
N VAL A 35 -13.81 5.82 0.48
CA VAL A 35 -12.37 5.80 0.75
C VAL A 35 -12.09 6.65 1.98
N LEU A 36 -11.76 6.00 3.10
CA LEU A 36 -11.60 6.65 4.41
C LEU A 36 -10.30 7.47 4.53
N THR A 37 -9.36 7.25 3.61
CA THR A 37 -7.97 7.73 3.66
C THR A 37 -7.62 8.67 2.51
N LEU A 38 -8.63 9.34 1.94
CA LEU A 38 -8.41 10.40 0.94
C LEU A 38 -7.63 11.58 1.54
N GLY A 39 -6.90 12.27 0.67
CA GLY A 39 -6.22 13.53 1.02
C GLY A 39 -7.23 14.62 1.40
N ALA A 40 -6.79 15.62 2.16
CA ALA A 40 -7.67 16.71 2.61
C ALA A 40 -8.29 17.52 1.46
N SER A 41 -7.63 17.58 0.30
CA SER A 41 -8.14 18.22 -0.93
C SER A 41 -9.19 17.38 -1.66
N ASP A 42 -9.23 16.07 -1.39
CA ASP A 42 -10.00 15.09 -2.14
C ASP A 42 -11.16 14.51 -1.30
N ARG A 43 -11.38 15.08 -0.11
CA ARG A 43 -12.54 14.79 0.75
C ARG A 43 -13.74 15.65 0.36
#